data_AF-A0A956QK01-F1
#
_entry.id   AF-A0A956QK01-F1
#
_cell.length_a   1.000
_cell.length_b   1.000
_cell.length_c   1.000
_cell.angle_alpha   90.00
_cell.angle_beta   90.00
_cell.angle_gamma   90.00
#
_symmetry.space_group_name_H-M   'P 1'
#
loop_
_entity.id
_entity.type
_entity.pdbx_description
1 polymer ?
#
loop_
_entity_poly.entity_id
_entity_poly.type
_entity_poly.pdbx_seq_one_letter_code
_entity_poly.pdbx_strand_id
1 'polypeptide(L)'
;IFGLVVTGGLLYAIRSTEDLTLAHSYAFGLILGGAAGNLLDRIRHNFVVDFLDFKVWPVFNLADSGITIGIVILVVLMVLEGRNQPAESQA
;
A
#
# COMPACT_ATOMS: atom_id res chain seq x y z
N ILE A 1 -10.50 -14.41 3.82
CA ILE A 1 -10.62 -14.45 2.33
C ILE A 1 -10.24 -13.10 1.72
N PHE A 2 -10.98 -12.01 1.98
CA PHE A 2 -10.69 -10.68 1.42
C PHE A 2 -9.25 -10.19 1.66
N GLY A 3 -8.75 -10.29 2.91
CA GLY A 3 -7.37 -9.89 3.23
C GLY A 3 -6.28 -10.70 2.51
N LEU A 4 -6.50 -12.00 2.27
CA LEU A 4 -5.54 -12.84 1.53
C LEU A 4 -5.49 -12.48 0.04
N VAL A 5 -6.64 -12.09 -0.54
CA VAL A 5 -6.73 -11.62 -1.93
C VAL A 5 -6.01 -10.29 -2.11
N VAL A 6 -6.19 -9.36 -1.17
CA VAL A 6 -5.49 -8.06 -1.18
C VAL A 6 -3.98 -8.26 -1.03
N THR A 7 -3.54 -9.09 -0.07
CA THR A 7 -2.11 -9.39 0.12
C THR A 7 -1.49 -10.09 -1.11
N GLY A 8 -2.20 -11.05 -1.72
CA GLY A 8 -1.75 -11.73 -2.94
C GLY A 8 -1.66 -10.80 -4.16
N GLY A 9 -2.64 -9.90 -4.33
CA GLY A 9 -2.63 -8.89 -5.39
C GLY A 9 -1.48 -7.89 -5.27
N LEU A 10 -1.15 -7.48 -4.03
CA LEU A 10 -0.02 -6.59 -3.75
C LEU A 10 1.34 -7.22 -4.05
N LEU A 11 1.53 -8.49 -3.69
CA LEU A 11 2.76 -9.22 -4.01
C LEU A 11 2.97 -9.38 -5.51
N TYR A 12 1.90 -9.59 -6.28
CA TYR A 12 1.96 -9.63 -7.74
C TYR A 12 2.39 -8.28 -8.32
N ALA A 13 1.77 -7.19 -7.88
CA ALA A 13 2.06 -5.83 -8.35
C ALA A 13 3.52 -5.43 -8.08
N ILE A 14 4.05 -5.72 -6.89
CA ILE A 14 5.45 -5.44 -6.51
C ILE A 14 6.43 -6.20 -7.40
N ARG A 15 6.08 -7.41 -7.83
CA ARG A 15 6.96 -8.27 -8.63
C ARG A 15 7.09 -7.81 -10.09
N SER A 16 6.22 -6.91 -10.55
CA SER A 16 6.19 -6.42 -11.93
C SER A 16 6.79 -5.01 -12.09
N THR A 17 7.38 -4.43 -11.04
CA THR A 17 8.02 -3.10 -11.11
C THR A 17 9.54 -3.24 -11.17
N GLU A 18 10.12 -2.99 -12.35
CA GLU A 18 11.57 -2.84 -12.52
C GLU A 18 11.90 -1.33 -12.43
N ASP A 19 12.94 -0.96 -11.68
CA ASP A 19 13.37 0.41 -11.30
C ASP A 19 12.57 1.12 -10.19
N LEU A 20 12.81 0.69 -8.94
CA LEU A 20 12.24 1.31 -7.74
C LEU A 20 13.06 2.52 -7.30
N THR A 21 12.50 3.72 -7.42
CA THR A 21 13.03 4.88 -6.68
C THR A 21 12.89 4.68 -5.17
N LEU A 22 13.69 5.39 -4.38
CA LEU A 22 13.62 5.33 -2.91
C LEU A 22 12.20 5.63 -2.37
N ALA A 23 11.45 6.49 -3.06
CA ALA A 23 10.04 6.76 -2.74
C ALA A 23 9.13 5.54 -2.96
N HIS A 24 9.33 4.78 -4.05
CA HIS A 24 8.64 3.51 -4.26
C HIS A 24 8.97 2.49 -3.17
N SER A 25 10.24 2.40 -2.76
CA SER A 25 10.65 1.49 -1.68
C SER A 25 9.93 1.80 -0.36
N TYR A 26 9.81 3.08 0.01
CA TYR A 26 9.03 3.47 1.20
C TYR A 26 7.55 3.13 1.05
N ALA A 27 6.96 3.41 -0.12
CA ALA A 27 5.55 3.11 -0.37
C ALA A 27 5.27 1.61 -0.26
N PHE A 28 6.08 0.77 -0.88
CA PHE A 28 5.96 -0.69 -0.76
C PHE A 28 6.25 -1.20 0.64
N GLY A 29 7.24 -0.63 1.34
CA GLY A 29 7.52 -0.96 2.74
C GLY A 29 6.33 -0.67 3.66
N LEU A 30 5.65 0.47 3.48
CA LEU A 30 4.45 0.83 4.23
C LEU A 30 3.29 -0.14 3.97
N ILE A 31 3.04 -0.48 2.70
CA ILE A 31 1.94 -1.38 2.35
C ILE A 31 2.22 -2.81 2.83
N LEU A 32 3.43 -3.32 2.59
CA LEU A 32 3.84 -4.65 3.04
C LEU A 32 3.84 -4.75 4.56
N GLY A 33 4.36 -3.73 5.26
CA GLY A 33 4.37 -3.66 6.71
C GLY A 33 2.96 -3.68 7.30
N GLY A 34 2.04 -2.89 6.75
CA GLY A 34 0.63 -2.90 7.17
C GLY A 34 -0.06 -4.24 6.88
N ALA A 35 0.11 -4.79 5.67
CA ALA A 35 -0.46 -6.09 5.32
C ALA A 35 0.07 -7.22 6.23
N ALA A 36 1.37 -7.21 6.53
CA ALA A 36 2.00 -8.16 7.45
C ALA A 36 1.49 -7.99 8.89
N GLY A 37 1.30 -6.76 9.37
CA GLY A 37 0.72 -6.48 10.69
C GLY A 37 -0.70 -7.06 10.84
N ASN A 38 -1.59 -6.75 9.90
CA ASN A 38 -2.95 -7.28 9.89
C ASN A 38 -3.00 -8.81 9.72
N LEU A 39 -2.05 -9.41 8.98
CA LEU A 39 -1.93 -10.86 8.88
C LEU A 39 -1.47 -11.49 10.20
N LEU A 40 -0.50 -10.88 10.87
CA LEU A 40 0.04 -11.35 12.14
C LEU A 40 -1.03 -11.35 13.24
N ASP A 41 -1.85 -10.30 13.29
CA ASP A 41 -3.00 -10.23 14.19
C ASP A 41 -3.97 -11.39 13.95
N ARG A 42 -4.29 -11.67 12.68
CA ARG A 42 -5.16 -12.80 12.32
C ARG A 42 -4.56 -14.15 12.70
N ILE A 43 -3.25 -14.33 12.58
CA ILE A 43 -2.57 -15.58 12.97
C ILE A 43 -2.61 -15.76 14.49
N ARG A 44 -2.39 -14.69 15.27
CA ARG A 44 -2.32 -14.76 16.73
C ARG A 44 -3.68 -14.75 17.42
N HIS A 45 -4.63 -13.99 16.88
CA HIS A 45 -5.89 -13.65 17.54
C HIS A 45 -7.13 -14.08 16.75
N ASN A 46 -7.01 -14.54 15.49
CA ASN A 46 -8.10 -14.82 14.55
C ASN A 46 -8.90 -13.59 14.08
N PHE A 47 -8.58 -12.39 14.57
CA PHE A 47 -9.18 -11.11 14.15
C PHE A 47 -8.11 -10.02 14.08
N VAL A 48 -8.48 -8.86 13.53
CA VAL A 48 -7.63 -7.67 13.47
C VAL A 48 -8.09 -6.70 14.56
N VAL A 49 -7.14 -6.07 15.25
CA VAL A 49 -7.45 -5.11 16.32
C VAL A 49 -7.57 -3.70 15.75
N ASP A 50 -8.79 -3.18 15.71
CA ASP A 50 -9.07 -1.79 15.33
C ASP A 50 -9.17 -0.92 16.59
N PHE A 51 -8.37 0.15 16.67
CA PHE A 51 -8.23 0.95 17.89
C PHE A 51 -8.27 2.47 17.68
N LEU A 52 -8.18 2.95 16.43
CA LEU A 52 -8.30 4.36 16.10
C LEU A 52 -9.75 4.69 15.78
N ASP A 53 -10.44 5.37 16.72
CA ASP A 53 -11.83 5.78 16.59
C ASP A 53 -11.95 7.31 16.65
N PHE A 54 -12.22 7.93 15.49
CA PHE A 54 -12.42 9.37 15.35
C PHE A 54 -13.90 9.78 15.33
N LYS A 55 -14.84 8.84 15.52
CA LYS A 55 -16.32 9.03 15.49
C LYS A 55 -16.94 9.49 14.17
N VAL A 56 -16.18 10.16 13.30
CA VAL A 56 -16.63 10.66 11.98
C VAL A 56 -16.26 9.71 10.83
N TRP A 57 -15.47 8.69 11.11
CA TRP A 57 -14.91 7.74 10.16
C TRP A 57 -14.93 6.34 10.78
N PRO A 58 -15.06 5.26 9.99
CA PRO A 58 -14.93 3.90 10.50
C PRO A 58 -13.67 3.70 11.34
N VAL A 59 -13.74 2.87 12.37
CA VAL A 59 -12.58 2.54 13.20
C VAL A 59 -11.54 1.81 12.35
N PHE A 60 -10.26 2.14 12.52
CA PHE A 60 -9.15 1.51 11.79
C PHE A 60 -7.93 1.34 12.70
N ASN A 61 -6.84 0.82 12.14
CA ASN A 61 -5.59 0.64 12.87
C ASN A 61 -4.36 1.23 12.15
N LEU A 62 -3.19 1.09 12.77
CA LEU A 62 -1.94 1.60 12.20
C LEU A 62 -1.55 0.87 10.91
N ALA A 63 -1.89 -0.42 10.77
CA ALA A 63 -1.63 -1.18 9.56
C ALA A 63 -2.43 -0.65 8.36
N ASP A 64 -3.72 -0.33 8.56
CA ASP A 64 -4.57 0.27 7.54
C ASP A 64 -4.07 1.68 7.13
N SER A 65 -3.53 2.43 8.10
CA SER A 65 -2.90 3.73 7.85
C SER A 65 -1.67 3.59 6.97
N GLY A 66 -0.79 2.62 7.27
CA GLY A 66 0.40 2.33 6.46
C GLY A 66 0.04 1.94 5.03
N ILE A 67 -0.94 1.04 4.86
CA ILE A 67 -1.45 0.65 3.54
C ILE A 67 -1.99 1.87 2.78
N THR A 68 -2.84 2.66 3.41
CA THR A 68 -3.46 3.83 2.77
C THR A 68 -2.42 4.86 2.34
N ILE A 69 -1.47 5.20 3.23
CA ILE A 69 -0.41 6.17 2.92
C ILE A 69 0.49 5.66 1.80
N GLY A 70 0.90 4.38 1.85
CA GLY A 70 1.72 3.80 0.79
C GLY A 70 1.03 3.80 -0.57
N ILE A 71 -0.28 3.46 -0.62
CA ILE A 71 -1.07 3.55 -1.86
C ILE A 71 -1.13 5.00 -2.37
N VAL A 72 -1.37 5.98 -1.49
CA VAL A 72 -1.40 7.40 -1.86
C VAL A 72 -0.05 7.83 -2.45
N ILE A 73 1.08 7.41 -1.86
CA ILE A 73 2.41 7.71 -2.39
C ILE A 73 2.57 7.11 -3.80
N LEU A 74 2.22 5.84 -4.02
CA LEU A 74 2.32 5.21 -5.34
C LEU A 74 1.48 5.92 -6.40
N VAL A 75 0.23 6.30 -6.07
CA VAL A 75 -0.64 7.03 -6.99
C VAL A 75 -0.06 8.39 -7.34
N VAL A 76 0.49 9.11 -6.35
CA VAL A 76 1.13 10.42 -6.59
C VAL A 76 2.38 10.26 -7.48
N LEU A 77 3.22 9.27 -7.22
CA LEU A 77 4.41 9.00 -8.04
C LEU A 77 4.01 8.70 -9.49
N MET A 78 3.03 7.81 -9.70
CA MET A 78 2.51 7.48 -11.03
C MET A 78 2.02 8.72 -11.79
N VAL A 79 1.28 9.62 -11.12
CA VAL A 79 0.79 10.86 -11.74
C VAL A 79 1.94 11.81 -12.08
N LEU A 80 2.94 11.95 -11.21
CA LEU A 80 4.08 12.84 -11.45
C LEU A 80 5.00 12.31 -12.56
N GLU A 81 5.28 11.02 -12.58
CA GLU A 81 6.09 10.36 -13.61
C GLU A 81 5.40 10.40 -14.97
N GLY A 82 4.08 10.18 -15.01
CA GLY A 82 3.29 10.33 -16.22
C GLY A 82 3.28 11.76 -16.79
N ARG A 83 3.52 12.79 -15.97
CA ARG A 83 3.67 14.19 -16.42
C ARG A 83 5.09 14.53 -16.88
N ASN A 84 6.09 13.78 -16.40
CA ASN A 84 7.50 14.01 -16.70
C ASN A 84 7.99 13.30 -17.96
N GLN A 85 7.14 12.53 -18.65
CA GLN A 85 7.44 12.06 -20.01
C GLN A 85 7.20 13.21 -20.99
N PRO A 86 8.25 13.86 -21.52
CA PRO A 86 8.07 14.88 -22.55
C PRO A 86 7.55 14.19 -23.82
N ALA A 87 6.79 14.90 -24.63
CA ALA A 87 6.22 14.45 -25.91
C ALA A 87 7.27 14.11 -27.00
N GLU A 88 8.49 13.72 -26.62
CA GLU A 88 9.63 13.50 -27.51
C GLU A 88 9.70 12.07 -28.07
N SER A 89 8.83 11.15 -27.62
CA SER A 89 8.74 9.79 -28.18
C SER A 89 7.83 9.68 -29.41
N GLN A 90 7.39 10.80 -30.00
CA GLN A 90 6.57 10.83 -31.22
C GLN A 90 7.26 11.47 -32.43
N ALA A 91 8.58 11.70 -32.37
CA ALA A 91 9.38 12.19 -33.50
C ALA A 91 10.15 11.06 -34.20
#